data_AF-X1RZ82-F1
#
_entry.id   AF-X1RZ82-F1
#
_cell.length_a   1.000
_cell.length_b   1.000
_cell.length_c   1.000
_cell.angle_alpha   90.00
_cell.angle_beta   90.00
_cell.angle_gamma   90.00
#
_symmetry.space_group_name_H-M   'P 1'
#
loop_
_entity.id
_entity.type
_entity.pdbx_description
1 polymer ?
#
loop_
_entity_poly.entity_id
_entity_poly.type
_entity_poly.pdbx_seq_one_letter_code
_entity_poly.pdbx_strand_id
1 'polypeptide(L)'
;MGRQKVYNGTDWVLFGTTVDHGNLIGLVDDDHPQYLNNARHDLPARHTLGTVVPHDNLADLAEKAHASLTGVGPSDHHVKTGNYEVFPNTELVTSLPAAAAGNVGRIMRERTGAGQATKICICVENSSDIYEWVQLGIST
;
A
#
# COMPACT_ATOMS: atom_id res chain seq x y z
N MET A 1 32.49 62.45 -10.94
CA MET A 1 31.21 62.66 -11.65
C MET A 1 30.08 62.23 -10.72
N GLY A 2 29.07 63.09 -10.53
CA GLY A 2 27.94 62.79 -9.63
C GLY A 2 27.04 61.71 -10.20
N ARG A 3 26.56 60.78 -9.36
CA ARG A 3 25.59 59.76 -9.79
C ARG A 3 24.27 60.46 -10.13
N GLN A 4 23.75 60.22 -11.33
CA GLN A 4 22.49 60.81 -11.80
C GLN A 4 21.33 60.38 -10.89
N LYS A 5 20.46 61.33 -10.54
CA LYS A 5 19.26 61.10 -9.73
C LYS A 5 17.99 61.43 -10.52
N VAL A 6 16.89 60.76 -10.21
CA VAL A 6 15.55 60.99 -10.77
C VAL A 6 14.55 61.17 -9.63
N TYR A 7 13.53 62.01 -9.81
CA TYR A 7 12.47 62.19 -8.82
C TYR A 7 11.34 61.17 -9.08
N ASN A 8 10.98 60.39 -8.07
CA ASN A 8 9.96 59.32 -8.21
C ASN A 8 8.55 59.74 -7.74
N GLY A 9 8.34 61.04 -7.46
CA GLY A 9 7.09 61.57 -6.92
C GLY A 9 7.09 61.78 -5.40
N THR A 10 8.07 61.23 -4.67
CA THR A 10 8.25 61.44 -3.22
C THR A 10 9.68 61.88 -2.90
N ASP A 11 10.69 61.21 -3.45
CA ASP A 11 12.11 61.43 -3.14
C ASP A 11 13.00 61.46 -4.40
N TRP A 12 14.21 62.02 -4.24
CA TRP A 12 15.27 61.95 -5.25
C TRP A 12 16.11 60.69 -5.09
N VAL A 13 15.88 59.72 -5.97
CA VAL A 13 16.52 58.40 -5.96
C VAL A 13 17.62 58.30 -7.02
N LEU A 14 18.50 57.30 -6.91
CA LEU A 14 19.53 57.05 -7.92
C LEU A 14 18.88 56.56 -9.23
N PHE A 15 19.39 57.05 -10.38
CA PHE A 15 18.92 56.59 -11.69
C PHE A 15 19.07 55.05 -11.78
N GLY A 16 17.97 54.37 -12.13
CA GLY A 16 17.90 52.91 -12.28
C GLY A 16 17.40 52.13 -11.05
N THR A 17 17.28 52.74 -9.87
CA THR A 17 16.85 52.00 -8.65
C THR A 17 15.33 51.91 -8.47
N THR A 18 14.55 52.65 -9.26
CA THR A 18 13.08 52.64 -9.26
C THR A 18 12.48 52.19 -10.58
N VAL A 19 13.32 51.71 -11.50
CA VAL A 19 12.84 51.15 -12.75
C VAL A 19 12.44 49.72 -12.44
N ASP A 20 11.13 49.54 -12.26
CA ASP A 20 10.53 48.22 -12.28
C ASP A 20 10.81 47.56 -13.64
N HIS A 21 11.17 46.29 -13.65
CA HIS A 21 11.58 45.61 -14.88
C HIS A 21 10.43 45.61 -15.89
N GLY A 22 9.19 45.40 -15.44
CA GLY A 22 7.98 45.48 -16.25
C GLY A 22 7.72 46.80 -16.97
N ASN A 23 8.43 47.88 -16.63
CA ASN A 23 8.35 49.17 -17.32
C ASN A 23 9.32 49.30 -18.51
N LEU A 24 10.18 48.30 -18.76
CA LEU A 24 11.02 48.26 -19.96
C LEU A 24 10.23 47.66 -21.13
N ILE A 25 10.25 48.35 -22.27
CA ILE A 25 9.59 47.87 -23.49
C ILE A 25 10.18 46.50 -23.87
N GLY A 26 9.32 45.48 -23.88
CA GLY A 26 9.69 44.11 -24.24
C GLY A 26 10.19 43.23 -23.10
N LEU A 27 10.22 43.73 -21.86
CA LEU A 27 10.69 43.03 -20.67
C LEU A 27 9.62 43.09 -19.57
N VAL A 28 8.48 42.44 -19.79
CA VAL A 28 7.45 42.27 -18.75
C VAL A 28 8.05 41.44 -17.60
N ASP A 29 7.51 41.53 -16.38
CA ASP A 29 8.02 40.79 -15.21
C ASP A 29 8.15 39.25 -15.40
N ASP A 30 7.43 38.68 -16.38
CA ASP A 30 7.56 37.28 -16.82
C ASP A 30 8.01 37.17 -18.29
N ASP A 31 9.14 37.78 -18.61
CA ASP A 31 9.77 37.84 -19.94
C ASP A 31 10.83 36.75 -20.19
N HIS A 32 11.07 35.88 -19.21
CA HIS A 32 12.02 34.78 -19.34
C HIS A 32 11.30 33.43 -19.48
N PRO A 33 10.77 33.08 -20.67
CA PRO A 33 10.04 31.83 -20.90
C PRO A 33 10.90 30.57 -20.66
N GLN A 34 12.23 30.73 -20.56
CA GLN A 34 13.17 29.66 -20.26
C GLN A 34 13.21 29.27 -18.77
N TYR A 35 13.01 30.22 -17.85
CA TYR A 35 12.98 29.94 -16.40
C TYR A 35 11.57 29.59 -15.96
N LEU A 36 11.41 28.73 -14.97
CA LEU A 36 10.09 28.41 -14.42
C LEU A 36 9.64 29.46 -13.40
N ASN A 37 8.34 29.69 -13.32
CA ASN A 37 7.67 30.39 -12.22
C ASN A 37 6.51 29.52 -11.70
N ASN A 38 5.90 29.89 -10.57
CA ASN A 38 4.79 29.11 -9.99
C ASN A 38 3.64 28.87 -10.97
N ALA A 39 3.28 29.86 -11.81
CA ALA A 39 2.20 29.71 -12.78
C ALA A 39 2.55 28.75 -13.94
N ARG A 40 3.83 28.70 -14.35
CA ARG A 40 4.32 27.87 -15.47
C ARG A 40 4.78 26.48 -15.05
N HIS A 41 5.18 26.31 -13.79
CA HIS A 41 5.53 25.01 -13.19
C HIS A 41 4.30 24.11 -13.07
N ASP A 42 3.14 24.66 -12.71
CA ASP A 42 1.96 23.87 -12.37
C ASP A 42 1.07 23.50 -13.58
N LEU A 43 1.56 23.68 -14.80
CA LEU A 43 0.84 23.32 -16.02
C LEU A 43 1.04 21.83 -16.38
N PRO A 44 -0.02 20.99 -16.34
CA PRO A 44 0.07 19.55 -16.66
C PRO A 44 0.60 19.28 -18.08
N ALA A 45 0.45 20.24 -19.00
CA ALA A 45 0.96 20.15 -20.36
C ALA A 45 2.50 20.12 -20.46
N ARG A 46 3.22 20.59 -19.43
CA ARG A 46 4.70 20.59 -19.37
C ARG A 46 5.28 19.57 -18.39
N HIS A 47 4.49 19.16 -17.41
CA HIS A 47 4.80 18.06 -16.50
C HIS A 47 3.76 16.96 -16.66
N THR A 48 3.82 16.23 -17.79
CA THR A 48 2.98 15.05 -17.98
C THR A 48 3.22 14.09 -16.82
N LEU A 49 2.16 13.84 -16.05
CA LEU A 49 2.17 12.99 -14.88
C LEU A 49 2.86 11.66 -15.22
N GLY A 50 3.87 11.28 -14.44
CA GLY A 50 4.61 10.03 -14.63
C GLY A 50 5.83 10.05 -15.56
N THR A 51 6.33 11.22 -16.02
CA THR A 51 7.50 11.23 -16.94
C THR A 51 8.69 12.13 -16.55
N VAL A 52 8.48 13.27 -15.87
CA VAL A 52 9.59 14.23 -15.59
C VAL A 52 9.81 14.48 -14.10
N VAL A 53 8.81 14.24 -13.24
CA VAL A 53 8.92 14.47 -11.79
C VAL A 53 8.36 13.25 -11.04
N PRO A 54 9.20 12.35 -10.52
CA PRO A 54 8.74 11.22 -9.71
C PRO A 54 8.60 11.68 -8.26
N HIS A 55 7.60 12.51 -7.97
CA HIS A 55 7.08 12.60 -6.61
C HIS A 55 5.56 12.47 -6.64
N ASP A 56 5.07 11.43 -7.30
CA ASP A 56 3.82 10.85 -6.83
C ASP A 56 4.07 10.50 -5.36
N ASN A 57 3.54 11.34 -4.47
CA ASN A 57 3.57 11.10 -3.05
C ASN A 57 2.99 9.71 -2.87
N LEU A 58 3.71 8.79 -2.22
CA LEU A 58 3.20 7.43 -2.03
C LEU A 58 1.81 7.43 -1.36
N ALA A 59 1.45 8.53 -0.69
CA ALA A 59 0.12 8.77 -0.16
C ALA A 59 -0.98 8.95 -1.22
N ASP A 60 -0.66 9.42 -2.42
CA ASP A 60 -1.59 9.76 -3.51
C ASP A 60 -1.75 8.65 -4.55
N LEU A 61 -1.03 7.52 -4.43
CA LEU A 61 -1.36 6.33 -5.20
C LEU A 61 -2.77 5.88 -4.81
N ALA A 62 -3.71 6.07 -5.74
CA ALA A 62 -5.11 5.70 -5.58
C ALA A 62 -5.30 4.20 -5.25
N GLU A 63 -4.30 3.39 -5.57
CA GLU A 63 -4.36 1.95 -5.41
C GLU A 63 -3.23 1.45 -4.49
N LYS A 64 -3.53 1.44 -3.19
CA LYS A 64 -2.69 0.83 -2.15
C LYS A 64 -3.09 -0.61 -1.82
N ALA A 65 -4.19 -1.07 -2.42
CA ALA A 65 -4.72 -2.41 -2.20
C ALA A 65 -4.01 -3.41 -3.11
N HIS A 66 -3.66 -4.57 -2.55
CA HIS A 66 -3.03 -5.68 -3.28
C HIS A 66 -3.92 -6.25 -4.39
N ALA A 67 -5.22 -5.97 -4.36
CA ALA A 67 -6.21 -6.40 -5.36
C ALA A 67 -5.94 -5.88 -6.79
N SER A 68 -5.05 -4.90 -6.93
CA SER A 68 -4.58 -4.37 -8.22
C SER A 68 -3.61 -5.29 -8.94
N LEU A 69 -2.92 -6.14 -8.18
CA LEU A 69 -1.95 -7.06 -8.70
C LEU A 69 -2.70 -8.31 -9.15
N THR A 70 -2.60 -8.61 -10.44
CA THR A 70 -3.24 -9.80 -11.02
C THR A 70 -2.73 -11.05 -10.28
N GLY A 71 -3.64 -11.77 -9.64
CA GLY A 71 -3.32 -12.96 -8.86
C GLY A 71 -2.99 -12.71 -7.38
N VAL A 72 -3.20 -11.49 -6.86
CA VAL A 72 -3.01 -11.19 -5.44
C VAL A 72 -4.33 -10.73 -4.78
N GLY A 73 -4.86 -11.54 -3.87
CA GLY A 73 -6.06 -11.23 -3.08
C GLY A 73 -5.77 -10.45 -1.78
N PRO A 74 -6.81 -9.93 -1.10
CA PRO A 74 -6.69 -9.21 0.18
C PRO A 74 -6.06 -9.99 1.35
N SER A 75 -5.81 -11.29 1.17
CA SER A 75 -5.29 -12.20 2.21
C SER A 75 -3.99 -12.89 1.79
N ASP A 76 -3.34 -12.44 0.71
CA ASP A 76 -2.12 -13.06 0.18
C ASP A 76 -0.85 -12.66 0.93
N HIS A 77 -0.96 -12.23 2.19
CA HIS A 77 0.18 -11.77 2.95
C HIS A 77 1.09 -12.89 3.46
N HIS A 78 0.67 -14.15 3.45
CA HIS A 78 1.54 -15.33 3.32
C HIS A 78 0.71 -16.45 2.70
N VAL A 79 1.11 -16.94 1.52
CA VAL A 79 0.74 -18.28 1.09
C VAL A 79 1.23 -19.23 2.18
N LYS A 80 0.30 -19.95 2.83
CA LYS A 80 0.57 -20.95 3.85
C LYS A 80 1.76 -21.82 3.44
N THR A 81 2.88 -21.71 4.14
CA THR A 81 4.15 -22.36 3.75
C THR A 81 4.27 -23.81 4.21
N GLY A 82 3.16 -24.48 4.56
CA GLY A 82 3.15 -25.92 4.82
C GLY A 82 2.06 -26.39 5.78
N ASN A 83 1.90 -27.71 5.89
CA ASN A 83 0.81 -28.42 6.58
C ASN A 83 0.77 -28.27 8.12
N TYR A 84 1.57 -27.38 8.72
CA TYR A 84 1.75 -27.27 10.18
C TYR A 84 1.41 -25.88 10.76
N GLU A 85 0.73 -25.02 10.01
CA GLU A 85 0.25 -23.75 10.55
C GLU A 85 -0.97 -24.02 11.46
N VAL A 86 -0.73 -24.05 12.77
CA VAL A 86 -1.75 -24.26 13.81
C VAL A 86 -2.71 -23.07 13.80
N PHE A 87 -3.89 -23.23 13.22
CA PHE A 87 -4.96 -22.25 13.38
C PHE A 87 -5.28 -22.09 14.87
N PRO A 88 -5.48 -20.86 15.38
CA PRO A 88 -6.05 -20.64 16.71
C PRO A 88 -7.50 -21.15 16.83
N ASN A 89 -8.07 -21.68 15.74
CA ASN A 89 -9.39 -22.32 15.73
C ASN A 89 -9.36 -23.54 14.80
N THR A 90 -8.88 -24.68 15.29
CA THR A 90 -9.07 -25.98 14.63
C THR A 90 -10.55 -26.16 14.29
N GLU A 91 -10.83 -26.44 13.03
CA GLU A 91 -12.16 -26.60 12.44
C GLU A 91 -13.02 -27.48 13.36
N LEU A 92 -14.10 -26.90 13.91
CA LEU A 92 -15.05 -27.63 14.74
C LEU A 92 -16.06 -28.30 13.82
N VAL A 93 -15.91 -29.59 13.63
CA VAL A 93 -16.77 -30.40 12.75
C VAL A 93 -17.81 -31.16 13.55
N THR A 94 -18.95 -31.44 12.93
CA THR A 94 -19.97 -32.35 13.51
C THR A 94 -19.64 -33.82 13.32
N SER A 95 -18.77 -34.13 12.35
CA SER A 95 -18.19 -35.44 12.12
C SER A 95 -16.80 -35.29 11.49
N LEU A 96 -15.85 -36.10 11.91
CA LEU A 96 -14.55 -36.15 11.22
C LEU A 96 -14.72 -36.68 9.78
N PRO A 97 -14.01 -36.10 8.79
CA PRO A 97 -14.00 -36.64 7.43
C PRO A 97 -13.28 -37.99 7.40
N ALA A 98 -13.42 -38.72 6.28
CA ALA A 98 -12.67 -39.96 6.08
C ALA A 98 -11.15 -39.72 6.29
N ALA A 99 -10.52 -40.61 7.06
CA ALA A 99 -9.08 -40.58 7.24
C ALA A 99 -8.41 -40.90 5.89
N ALA A 100 -7.47 -40.06 5.48
CA ALA A 100 -6.79 -40.15 4.19
C ALA A 100 -5.44 -39.43 4.24
N ALA A 101 -4.54 -39.72 3.30
CA ALA A 101 -3.22 -39.09 3.19
C ALA A 101 -3.27 -37.55 3.30
N GLY A 102 -4.25 -36.92 2.63
CA GLY A 102 -4.43 -35.46 2.66
C GLY A 102 -4.83 -34.88 4.02
N ASN A 103 -5.16 -35.73 5.00
CA ASN A 103 -5.52 -35.33 6.35
C ASN A 103 -4.44 -35.59 7.40
N VAL A 104 -3.38 -36.35 7.10
CA VAL A 104 -2.32 -36.70 8.06
C VAL A 104 -1.70 -35.45 8.68
N GLY A 105 -1.56 -35.44 10.01
CA GLY A 105 -1.03 -34.31 10.78
C GLY A 105 -2.06 -33.22 11.10
N ARG A 106 -3.25 -33.23 10.47
CA ARG A 106 -4.32 -32.28 10.81
C ARG A 106 -4.84 -32.58 12.22
N ILE A 107 -4.95 -31.52 13.03
CA ILE A 107 -5.64 -31.54 14.32
C ILE A 107 -7.05 -30.97 14.12
N MET A 108 -8.08 -31.70 14.51
CA MET A 108 -9.49 -31.30 14.39
C MET A 108 -10.22 -31.40 15.71
N ARG A 109 -11.30 -30.61 15.84
CA ARG A 109 -12.25 -30.74 16.95
C ARG A 109 -13.57 -31.31 16.43
N GLU A 110 -14.05 -32.40 17.03
CA GLU A 110 -15.36 -32.97 16.72
C GLU A 110 -16.35 -32.66 17.84
N ARG A 111 -17.53 -32.16 17.48
CA ARG A 111 -18.68 -32.05 18.39
C ARG A 111 -19.96 -32.37 17.62
N THR A 112 -20.54 -33.53 17.92
CA THR A 112 -21.69 -34.11 17.19
C THR A 112 -22.95 -33.24 17.25
N GLY A 113 -23.07 -32.33 18.22
CA GLY A 113 -24.18 -31.40 18.32
C GLY A 113 -24.05 -30.42 19.48
N ALA A 114 -25.02 -29.51 19.61
CA ALA A 114 -25.09 -28.59 20.74
C ALA A 114 -25.18 -29.37 22.06
N GLY A 115 -24.42 -28.95 23.07
CA GLY A 115 -24.39 -29.61 24.39
C GLY A 115 -23.63 -30.95 24.43
N GLN A 116 -23.04 -31.39 23.32
CA GLN A 116 -22.17 -32.57 23.31
C GLN A 116 -20.72 -32.19 23.62
N ALA A 117 -19.98 -33.15 24.17
CA ALA A 117 -18.55 -33.00 24.43
C ALA A 117 -17.77 -32.74 23.14
N THR A 118 -16.72 -31.93 23.24
CA THR A 118 -15.78 -31.67 22.14
C THR A 118 -14.60 -32.62 22.27
N LYS A 119 -14.32 -33.40 21.22
CA LYS A 119 -13.12 -34.22 21.10
C LYS A 119 -12.06 -33.47 20.32
N ILE A 120 -10.80 -33.65 20.67
CA ILE A 120 -9.64 -33.23 19.87
C ILE A 120 -9.05 -34.50 19.27
N CYS A 121 -8.92 -34.56 17.94
CA CYS A 121 -8.38 -35.70 17.22
C CYS A 121 -7.26 -35.26 16.27
N ILE A 122 -6.29 -36.16 16.04
CA ILE A 122 -5.24 -36.00 15.03
C ILE A 122 -5.33 -37.14 14.02
N CYS A 123 -5.17 -36.86 12.73
CA CYS A 123 -5.08 -37.92 11.73
C CYS A 123 -3.63 -38.40 11.61
N VAL A 124 -3.43 -39.71 11.67
CA VAL A 124 -2.12 -40.37 11.60
C VAL A 124 -2.15 -41.46 10.54
N GLU A 125 -0.97 -41.81 10.03
CA GLU A 125 -0.73 -42.96 9.16
C GLU A 125 -0.06 -44.06 10.00
N ASN A 126 -0.55 -45.30 9.87
CA ASN A 126 0.01 -46.45 10.56
C ASN A 126 1.05 -47.18 9.69
N SER A 127 1.66 -48.23 10.23
CA SER A 127 2.73 -48.98 9.54
C SER A 127 2.27 -49.79 8.31
N SER A 128 0.99 -49.75 7.95
CA SER A 128 0.41 -50.42 6.79
C SER A 128 -0.12 -49.43 5.74
N ASP A 129 0.33 -48.17 5.79
CA ASP A 129 -0.13 -47.07 4.92
C ASP A 129 -1.66 -46.86 4.99
N ILE A 130 -2.25 -47.13 6.16
CA ILE A 130 -3.65 -46.87 6.46
C ILE A 130 -3.74 -45.65 7.37
N TYR A 131 -4.79 -44.86 7.17
CA TYR A 131 -5.04 -43.62 7.89
C TYR A 131 -6.12 -43.80 8.95
N GLU A 132 -5.92 -43.18 10.11
CA GLU A 132 -6.92 -43.18 11.19
C GLU A 132 -6.95 -41.84 11.93
N TRP A 133 -8.05 -41.59 12.63
CA TRP A 133 -8.19 -40.47 13.56
C TRP A 133 -7.96 -40.96 14.99
N VAL A 134 -6.93 -40.44 15.64
CA VAL A 134 -6.62 -40.73 17.04
C VAL A 134 -7.12 -39.60 17.93
N GLN A 135 -7.96 -39.93 18.92
CA GLN A 135 -8.43 -38.96 19.91
C GLN A 135 -7.29 -38.62 20.89
N LEU A 136 -6.97 -37.33 21.00
CA LEU A 136 -6.00 -36.78 21.95
C LEU A 136 -6.64 -36.35 23.26
N GLY A 137 -7.92 -35.97 23.24
CA GLY A 137 -8.65 -35.53 24.42
C GLY A 137 -10.14 -35.31 24.17
N ILE A 138 -10.91 -35.19 25.25
CA ILE A 138 -12.34 -34.88 25.24
C ILE A 138 -12.68 -33.96 26.40
N SER A 139 -13.54 -32.95 26.17
CA SER A 139 -14.04 -32.09 27.23
C SER A 139 -14.97 -32.86 28.17
N THR A 140 -14.73 -32.77 29.48
CA THR A 140 -15.59 -33.31 30.55
C THR A 140 -16.63 -32.32 31.02
#